data_AF-A0AAV1REJ9-F1
#
_entry.id   AF-A0AAV1REJ9-F1
#
_cell.length_a   1.000
_cell.length_b   1.000
_cell.length_c   1.000
_cell.angle_alpha   90.00
_cell.angle_beta   90.00
_cell.angle_gamma   90.00
#
_symmetry.space_group_name_H-M   'P 1'
#
loop_
_entity.id
_entity.type
_entity.pdbx_description
1 polymer ?
#
loop_
_entity_poly.entity_id
_entity_poly.type
_entity_poly.pdbx_seq_one_letter_code
_entity_poly.pdbx_strand_id
1 'polypeptide(L)'
;MRTNTGLEKEQAEAIKRLLKDLKAELALLRVAKVTDRALDKLSKIKVRKVLLREAHKNKKLLPLDPHPKKTRAIRKRLTKHRLSLKTDHEKKREMYFPMRKYTIKV
;
A
#
# COMPACT_ATOMS: atom_id res chain seq x y z
N MET A 1 2.96 5.63 38.12
CA MET A 1 3.03 5.05 36.76
C MET A 1 4.12 5.78 35.99
N ARG A 2 5.34 5.21 35.89
CA ARG A 2 6.46 5.85 35.17
C ARG A 2 6.22 5.68 33.68
N THR A 3 6.04 6.77 32.94
CA THR A 3 5.74 6.73 31.51
C THR A 3 7.06 6.64 30.73
N ASN A 4 7.26 5.52 30.01
CA ASN A 4 8.44 5.19 29.19
C ASN A 4 8.63 6.07 27.92
N THR A 5 8.18 7.33 27.97
CA THR A 5 8.09 8.21 26.80
C THR A 5 9.44 8.65 26.23
N GLY A 6 10.51 8.65 27.03
CA GLY A 6 11.87 8.99 26.59
C GLY A 6 12.51 7.88 25.74
N LEU A 7 12.41 6.63 26.21
CA LEU A 7 12.92 5.44 25.53
C LEU A 7 12.26 5.25 24.15
N GLU A 8 10.96 5.50 24.05
CA GLU A 8 10.23 5.43 22.78
C GLU A 8 10.71 6.49 21.77
N LYS A 9 11.09 7.69 22.23
CA LYS A 9 11.61 8.77 21.39
C LYS A 9 13.01 8.46 20.87
N GLU A 10 13.90 7.95 21.73
CA GLU A 10 15.25 7.53 21.34
C GLU A 10 15.21 6.39 20.33
N GLN A 11 14.35 5.39 20.56
CA GLN A 11 14.12 4.30 19.60
C GLN A 11 13.59 4.82 18.26
N ALA A 12 12.66 5.78 18.28
CA ALA A 12 12.13 6.39 17.06
C ALA A 12 13.20 7.17 16.27
N GLU A 13 14.12 7.86 16.96
CA GLU A 13 15.25 8.54 16.32
C GLU A 13 16.28 7.56 15.75
N ALA A 14 16.61 6.50 16.48
CA ALA A 14 17.49 5.44 16.01
C ALA A 14 16.94 4.79 14.72
N ILE A 15 15.64 4.49 14.68
CA ILE A 15 14.96 3.96 13.50
C ILE A 15 15.02 4.96 12.33
N LYS A 16 14.86 6.27 12.59
CA LYS A 16 14.97 7.30 11.55
C LYS A 16 16.39 7.38 10.96
N ARG A 17 17.43 7.26 11.80
CA ARG A 17 18.84 7.24 11.37
C ARG A 17 19.12 6.03 10.49
N LEU A 18 18.77 4.84 10.99
CA LEU A 18 18.88 3.58 10.23
C LEU A 18 18.18 3.68 8.87
N LEU A 19 16.97 4.27 8.82
CA LEU A 19 16.23 4.44 7.57
C LEU A 19 16.93 5.36 6.58
N LYS A 20 17.60 6.43 7.05
CA LYS A 20 18.38 7.35 6.22
C LYS A 20 19.58 6.63 5.59
N ASP A 21 20.30 5.85 6.39
CA ASP A 21 21.46 5.07 5.93
C ASP A 21 21.02 3.99 4.94
N LEU A 22 19.90 3.31 5.24
CA LEU A 22 19.34 2.29 4.35
C LEU A 22 18.97 2.85 2.96
N LYS A 23 18.49 4.10 2.90
CA LYS A 23 18.17 4.80 1.65
C LYS A 23 19.41 5.20 0.86
N ALA A 24 20.47 5.67 1.52
CA ALA A 24 21.71 6.06 0.88
C ALA A 24 22.38 4.86 0.19
N GLU A 25 22.50 3.75 0.88
CA GLU A 25 23.03 2.50 0.31
C GLU A 25 22.15 1.96 -0.84
N LEU A 26 20.82 2.08 -0.76
CA LEU A 26 19.94 1.66 -1.86
C LEU A 26 20.16 2.50 -3.12
N ALA A 27 20.43 3.79 -2.98
CA ALA A 27 20.73 4.68 -4.10
C ALA A 27 22.03 4.26 -4.81
N LEU A 28 23.08 3.98 -4.04
CA LEU A 28 24.36 3.47 -4.56
C LEU A 28 24.19 2.15 -5.31
N LEU A 29 23.43 1.20 -4.75
CA LEU A 29 23.16 -0.09 -5.39
C LEU A 29 22.32 0.05 -6.67
N ARG A 30 21.46 1.07 -6.79
CA ARG A 30 20.69 1.33 -8.02
C ARG A 30 21.57 1.83 -9.17
N VAL A 31 22.55 2.67 -8.89
CA VAL A 31 23.54 3.10 -9.88
C VAL A 31 24.38 1.89 -10.31
N ALA A 32 24.89 1.14 -9.33
CA ALA A 32 25.67 -0.07 -9.58
C ALA A 32 24.91 -1.12 -10.41
N LYS A 33 23.58 -1.22 -10.26
CA LYS A 33 22.75 -2.13 -11.08
C LYS A 33 22.80 -1.80 -12.58
N VAL A 34 22.94 -0.53 -12.93
CA VAL A 34 22.97 -0.07 -14.33
C VAL A 34 24.35 -0.26 -14.93
N THR A 35 25.41 -0.06 -14.13
CA THR A 35 26.80 -0.18 -14.58
C THR A 35 27.33 -1.62 -14.52
N ASP A 36 27.11 -2.33 -13.41
CA ASP A 36 27.60 -3.67 -13.13
C ASP A 36 26.46 -4.61 -12.75
N ARG A 37 26.06 -5.47 -13.68
CA ARG A 37 24.94 -6.43 -13.51
C ARG A 37 25.33 -7.66 -12.67
N ALA A 38 25.99 -7.45 -11.53
CA ALA A 38 26.36 -8.53 -10.59
C ALA A 38 25.13 -9.06 -9.83
N LEU A 39 24.97 -10.39 -9.78
CA LEU A 39 23.81 -11.06 -9.17
C LEU A 39 23.67 -10.79 -7.66
N ASP A 40 24.79 -10.74 -6.93
CA ASP A 40 24.80 -10.50 -5.47
C ASP A 40 24.36 -9.08 -5.09
N LYS A 41 24.59 -8.11 -5.98
CA LYS A 41 24.14 -6.72 -5.78
C LYS A 41 22.63 -6.61 -6.05
N LEU A 42 22.10 -7.40 -6.99
CA LEU A 42 20.67 -7.43 -7.33
C LEU A 42 19.81 -8.04 -6.21
N SER A 43 20.28 -9.08 -5.54
CA SER A 43 19.57 -9.72 -4.43
C SER A 43 19.40 -8.75 -3.24
N LYS A 44 20.45 -8.00 -2.88
CA LYS A 44 20.44 -6.96 -1.83
C LYS A 44 19.41 -5.86 -2.11
N ILE A 45 19.25 -5.44 -3.37
CA ILE A 45 18.24 -4.43 -3.77
C ILE A 45 16.81 -4.93 -3.52
N LYS A 46 16.54 -6.23 -3.73
CA LYS A 46 15.21 -6.82 -3.51
C LYS A 46 14.87 -6.81 -2.01
N VAL A 47 15.80 -7.22 -1.16
CA VAL A 47 15.64 -7.26 0.31
C VAL A 47 15.34 -5.86 0.87
N ARG A 48 16.11 -4.83 0.47
CA ARG A 48 15.90 -3.45 0.97
C ARG A 48 14.55 -2.86 0.58
N LYS A 49 14.02 -3.22 -0.59
CA LYS A 49 12.67 -2.80 -1.02
C LYS A 49 11.56 -3.43 -0.17
N VAL A 50 11.75 -4.65 0.34
CA VAL A 50 10.79 -5.33 1.21
C VAL A 50 10.75 -4.65 2.57
N LEU A 51 11.92 -4.40 3.18
CA LEU A 51 12.03 -3.70 4.47
C LEU A 51 11.39 -2.30 4.44
N LEU A 52 11.58 -1.54 3.35
CA LEU A 52 10.92 -0.24 3.19
C LEU A 52 9.39 -0.37 3.06
N ARG A 53 8.88 -1.41 2.41
CA ARG A 53 7.42 -1.64 2.34
C ARG A 53 6.85 -1.99 3.71
N GLU A 54 7.57 -2.78 4.50
CA GLU A 54 7.18 -3.15 5.87
C GLU A 54 7.15 -1.93 6.80
N ALA A 55 8.18 -1.08 6.76
CA ALA A 55 8.28 0.14 7.54
C ALA A 55 7.15 1.16 7.26
N HIS A 56 6.50 1.06 6.10
CA HIS A 56 5.43 1.97 5.68
C HIS A 56 4.05 1.32 5.57
N LYS A 57 3.92 0.01 5.86
CA LYS A 57 2.73 -0.82 5.58
C LYS A 57 1.39 -0.27 6.11
N ASN A 58 1.42 0.44 7.23
CA ASN A 58 0.22 0.94 7.92
C ASN A 58 0.07 2.47 7.88
N LYS A 59 0.90 3.17 7.10
CA LYS A 59 0.83 4.63 6.99
C LYS A 59 -0.14 5.02 5.87
N LYS A 60 -1.05 5.95 6.17
CA LYS A 60 -2.05 6.47 5.20
C LYS A 60 -1.40 7.04 3.93
N LEU A 61 -0.23 7.68 4.08
CA LEU A 61 0.56 8.26 2.99
C LEU A 61 1.78 7.39 2.76
N LEU A 62 1.71 6.55 1.73
CA LEU A 62 2.86 5.84 1.20
C LEU A 62 3.64 6.74 0.24
N PRO A 63 4.98 6.62 0.16
CA PRO A 63 5.73 7.25 -0.93
C PRO A 63 5.23 6.77 -2.31
N LEU A 64 5.51 7.50 -3.38
CA LEU A 64 5.01 7.22 -4.74
C LEU A 64 5.50 5.85 -5.28
N ASP A 65 6.72 5.45 -4.92
CA ASP A 65 7.39 4.23 -5.38
C ASP A 65 6.72 2.90 -4.94
N PRO A 66 6.22 2.73 -3.70
CA PRO A 66 5.53 1.51 -3.30
C PRO A 66 4.11 1.33 -3.85
N HIS A 67 3.58 2.25 -4.65
CA HIS A 67 2.24 2.05 -5.24
C HIS A 67 2.23 0.89 -6.25
N PRO A 68 1.16 0.07 -6.28
CA PRO A 68 0.96 -0.89 -7.36
C PRO A 68 1.00 -0.19 -8.72
N LYS A 69 1.77 -0.73 -9.66
CA LYS A 69 1.88 -0.20 -11.03
C LYS A 69 0.64 -0.55 -11.86
N LYS A 70 -0.46 0.15 -11.59
CA LYS A 70 -1.72 0.08 -12.34
C LYS A 70 -1.84 1.27 -13.28
N THR A 71 -2.67 1.16 -14.32
CA THR A 71 -2.94 2.28 -15.22
C THR A 71 -3.60 3.43 -14.47
N ARG A 72 -3.43 4.66 -14.99
CA ARG A 72 -4.02 5.89 -14.41
C ARG A 72 -5.53 5.77 -14.27
N ALA A 73 -6.22 5.19 -15.27
CA ALA A 73 -7.66 4.95 -15.23
C ALA A 73 -8.05 4.05 -14.04
N ILE A 74 -7.32 2.95 -13.82
CA ILE A 74 -7.58 2.03 -12.70
C ILE A 74 -7.31 2.69 -11.34
N ARG A 75 -6.35 3.61 -11.24
CA ARG A 75 -6.08 4.35 -10.00
C ARG A 75 -7.17 5.37 -9.66
N LYS A 76 -7.80 5.96 -10.67
CA LYS A 76 -8.84 6.99 -10.51
C LYS A 76 -10.27 6.44 -10.35
N ARG A 77 -10.51 5.18 -10.71
CA ARG A 77 -11.84 4.56 -10.55
C ARG A 77 -12.28 4.50 -9.09
N LEU A 78 -13.59 4.47 -8.87
CA LEU A 78 -14.16 4.29 -7.54
C LEU A 78 -13.76 2.94 -6.91
N THR A 79 -13.66 2.92 -5.58
CA THR A 79 -13.47 1.67 -4.84
C THR A 79 -14.73 0.81 -4.92
N LYS A 80 -14.59 -0.52 -4.83
CA LYS A 80 -15.74 -1.46 -4.86
C LYS A 80 -16.81 -1.09 -3.83
N HIS A 81 -16.38 -0.72 -2.63
CA HIS A 81 -17.27 -0.25 -1.56
C HIS A 81 -18.07 0.99 -1.99
N ARG A 82 -17.41 1.99 -2.60
CA ARG A 82 -18.10 3.20 -3.06
C ARG A 82 -19.08 2.90 -4.19
N LEU A 83 -18.72 1.97 -5.09
CA LEU A 83 -19.61 1.52 -6.16
C LEU A 83 -20.83 0.75 -5.62
N SER A 84 -20.69 0.04 -4.51
CA SER A 84 -21.79 -0.72 -3.89
C SER A 84 -22.65 0.12 -2.93
N LEU A 85 -22.28 1.37 -2.65
CA LEU A 85 -23.09 2.24 -1.80
C LEU A 85 -24.41 2.55 -2.52
N LYS A 86 -25.51 2.17 -1.88
CA LYS A 86 -26.87 2.48 -2.29
C LYS A 86 -27.47 3.47 -1.29
N THR A 87 -28.33 4.35 -1.77
CA THR A 87 -29.14 5.20 -0.88
C THR A 87 -30.11 4.34 -0.07
N ASP A 88 -30.55 4.83 1.09
CA ASP A 88 -31.49 4.06 1.92
C ASP A 88 -32.85 3.87 1.23
N HIS A 89 -33.22 4.80 0.36
CA HIS A 89 -34.39 4.67 -0.51
C HIS A 89 -34.23 3.51 -1.51
N GLU A 90 -33.08 3.42 -2.20
CA GLU A 90 -32.81 2.32 -3.14
C GLU A 90 -32.72 0.97 -2.43
N LYS A 91 -32.10 0.90 -1.23
CA LYS A 91 -32.06 -0.32 -0.41
C LYS A 91 -33.47 -0.80 -0.09
N LYS A 92 -34.35 0.10 0.38
CA LYS A 92 -35.76 -0.24 0.67
C LYS A 92 -36.47 -0.74 -0.57
N ARG A 93 -36.32 -0.07 -1.72
CA ARG A 93 -36.92 -0.51 -2.98
C ARG A 93 -36.47 -1.91 -3.39
N GLU A 94 -35.17 -2.19 -3.30
CA GLU A 94 -34.61 -3.50 -3.64
C GLU A 94 -35.04 -4.61 -2.66
N MET A 95 -35.13 -4.30 -1.37
CA MET A 95 -35.63 -5.24 -0.35
C MET A 95 -37.09 -5.59 -0.56
N TYR A 96 -37.95 -4.58 -0.82
CA TYR A 96 -39.39 -4.80 -0.96
C TYR A 96 -39.78 -5.41 -2.30
N PHE A 97 -39.11 -5.01 -3.38
CA PHE A 97 -39.43 -5.44 -4.74
C PHE A 97 -38.21 -6.05 -5.45
N PRO A 98 -37.77 -7.25 -5.02
CA PRO A 98 -36.71 -7.96 -5.72
C PRO A 98 -37.19 -8.41 -7.10
N MET A 99 -36.30 -8.38 -8.09
CA MET A 99 -36.58 -8.92 -9.42
C MET A 99 -36.74 -10.45 -9.32
N ARG A 100 -37.97 -10.93 -9.42
CA ARG A 100 -38.28 -12.36 -9.38
C ARG A 100 -38.20 -12.95 -10.78
N LYS A 101 -37.61 -14.13 -10.91
CA LYS A 101 -37.63 -14.89 -12.16
C LYS A 101 -38.98 -15.61 -12.27
N TYR A 102 -39.69 -15.42 -13.38
CA TYR A 102 -40.91 -16.14 -13.69
C TYR A 102 -40.95 -16.49 -15.17
N THR A 103 -41.71 -17.53 -15.51
CA THR A 103 -42.00 -17.96 -16.87
C THR A 103 -43.50 -17.89 -17.08
N ILE A 104 -43.93 -17.41 -18.23
CA ILE A 104 -45.34 -17.45 -18.61
C ILE A 104 -45.60 -18.82 -19.22
N LYS A 105 -46.62 -19.53 -18.72
CA LYS A 105 -47.09 -20.75 -19.33
C LYS A 105 -47.86 -20.37 -20.59
N VAL A 106 -47.44 -20.89 -21.74
CA VAL A 106 -48.20 -20.82 -23.00
C VAL A 106 -49.29 -21.87 -22.97
#